data_AF-A0AAP0B921-F1
#
_entry.id   AF-A0AAP0B921-F1
#
_cell.length_a   1.000
_cell.length_b   1.000
_cell.length_c   1.000
_cell.angle_alpha   90.00
_cell.angle_beta   90.00
_cell.angle_gamma   90.00
#
_symmetry.space_group_name_H-M   'P 1'
#
loop_
_entity.id
_entity.type
_entity.pdbx_description
1 polymer ?
#
loop_
_entity_poly.entity_id
_entity_poly.type
_entity_poly.pdbx_seq_one_letter_code
_entity_poly.pdbx_strand_id
1 'polypeptide(L)'
;MEKDILYVKFLEYALVHENLYGTSIEVVEVVSDDWKRCILDIDVQGATFVRSSALEAVFIFICPPSNEELEKRLRAHGIESEDQVQKRLRNAKIELERGKSPSLFDHILVNDDLEACYQNLKIFFYVIQSQITELTLHHTVMENFKIPISHSLSKVDDRISITFPSSIIEFLNFTSIRFMLDVSSLKGGAPGGTRGLTIDSQVMAAA
;
A
#
# COMPACT_ATOMS: atom_id res chain seq x y z
N MET A 1 21.58 -19.80 -6.50
CA MET A 1 20.85 -18.91 -7.43
C MET A 1 20.22 -19.64 -8.60
N GLU A 2 20.94 -20.21 -9.57
CA GLU A 2 20.31 -20.90 -10.72
C GLU A 2 19.34 -22.02 -10.30
N LYS A 3 19.73 -22.84 -9.30
CA LYS A 3 18.84 -23.84 -8.70
C LYS A 3 17.62 -23.21 -8.02
N ASP A 4 17.80 -22.09 -7.34
CA ASP A 4 16.73 -21.41 -6.61
C ASP A 4 15.74 -20.71 -7.55
N ILE A 5 16.20 -20.26 -8.74
CA ILE A 5 15.33 -19.81 -9.83
C ILE A 5 14.47 -20.98 -10.33
N LEU A 6 15.07 -22.17 -10.52
CA LEU A 6 14.32 -23.37 -10.92
C LEU A 6 13.24 -23.78 -9.89
N TYR A 7 13.50 -23.52 -8.61
CA TYR A 7 12.55 -23.75 -7.52
C TYR A 7 11.59 -22.57 -7.26
N VAL A 8 11.55 -21.55 -8.13
CA VAL A 8 10.64 -20.40 -8.03
C VAL A 8 10.77 -19.67 -6.68
N LYS A 9 12.00 -19.48 -6.18
CA LYS A 9 12.27 -18.77 -4.92
C LYS A 9 12.45 -17.25 -5.08
N PHE A 10 12.52 -16.77 -6.31
CA PHE A 10 12.69 -15.37 -6.63
C PHE A 10 11.44 -14.80 -7.28
N LEU A 11 11.08 -13.59 -6.86
CA LEU A 11 9.98 -12.82 -7.41
C LEU A 11 10.35 -12.25 -8.80
N GLU A 12 11.60 -11.83 -8.95
CA GLU A 12 12.22 -11.49 -10.22
C GLU A 12 13.71 -11.85 -10.20
N TYR A 13 14.30 -11.97 -11.38
CA TYR A 13 15.74 -12.05 -11.54
C TYR A 13 16.19 -11.37 -12.84
N ALA A 14 17.39 -10.82 -12.85
CA ALA A 14 17.98 -10.13 -13.99
C ALA A 14 19.48 -10.40 -14.10
N LEU A 15 20.00 -10.39 -15.32
CA LEU A 15 21.43 -10.45 -15.60
C LEU A 15 21.96 -9.04 -15.86
N VAL A 16 22.70 -8.49 -14.88
CA VAL A 16 23.27 -7.14 -14.95
C VAL A 16 24.79 -7.25 -14.99
N HIS A 17 25.39 -6.82 -16.11
CA HIS A 17 26.84 -6.92 -16.33
C HIS A 17 27.40 -8.33 -16.03
N GLU A 18 26.74 -9.37 -16.57
CA GLU A 18 27.10 -10.80 -16.40
C GLU A 18 26.88 -11.37 -14.99
N ASN A 19 26.45 -10.55 -14.04
CA ASN A 19 26.07 -10.99 -12.71
C ASN A 19 24.57 -11.21 -12.64
N LEU A 20 24.15 -12.29 -11.98
CA LEU A 20 22.75 -12.62 -11.79
C LEU A 20 22.26 -12.03 -10.46
N TYR A 21 21.20 -11.24 -10.53
CA TYR A 21 20.53 -10.61 -9.40
C TYR A 21 19.08 -11.07 -9.34
N GLY A 22 18.46 -10.96 -8.16
CA GLY A 22 17.05 -11.29 -8.01
C GLY A 22 16.52 -10.99 -6.62
N THR A 23 15.26 -10.63 -6.57
CA THR A 23 14.51 -10.34 -5.35
C THR A 23 13.91 -11.63 -4.79
N SER A 24 14.34 -12.05 -3.59
CA SER A 24 13.82 -13.25 -2.93
C SER A 24 12.38 -13.03 -2.45
N ILE A 25 11.49 -14.02 -2.68
CA ILE A 25 10.10 -13.98 -2.19
C ILE A 25 10.08 -13.88 -0.66
N GLU A 26 10.92 -14.67 0.01
CA GLU A 26 11.02 -14.71 1.48
C GLU A 26 11.35 -13.34 2.08
N VAL A 27 12.21 -12.55 1.42
CA VAL A 27 12.59 -11.21 1.90
C VAL A 27 11.41 -10.25 1.80
N VAL A 28 10.61 -10.37 0.74
CA VAL A 28 9.41 -9.54 0.56
C VAL A 28 8.36 -9.90 1.62
N GLU A 29 8.16 -11.20 1.89
CA GLU A 29 7.26 -11.69 2.94
C GLU A 29 7.69 -11.19 4.33
N VAL A 30 8.97 -11.34 4.70
CA VAL A 30 9.49 -10.88 6.00
C VAL A 30 9.31 -9.37 6.21
N VAL A 31 9.54 -8.55 5.16
CA VAL A 31 9.33 -7.10 5.26
C VAL A 31 7.84 -6.77 5.43
N SER A 32 6.98 -7.52 4.77
CA SER A 32 5.53 -7.32 4.81
C SER A 32 4.94 -7.71 6.18
N ASP A 33 5.45 -8.81 6.77
CA ASP A 33 5.06 -9.30 8.10
C ASP A 33 5.45 -8.34 9.25
N ASP A 34 6.48 -7.52 9.06
CA ASP A 34 6.91 -6.49 10.02
C ASP A 34 6.08 -5.19 9.91
N TRP A 35 4.90 -5.25 9.29
CA TRP A 35 4.01 -4.10 9.04
C TRP A 35 4.68 -2.93 8.31
N LYS A 36 5.73 -3.24 7.52
CA LYS A 36 6.45 -2.28 6.70
C LYS A 36 6.03 -2.42 5.25
N ARG A 37 6.13 -1.31 4.51
CA ARG A 37 5.96 -1.32 3.06
C ARG A 37 7.26 -1.75 2.40
N CYS A 38 7.21 -2.85 1.67
CA CYS A 38 8.30 -3.24 0.80
C CYS A 38 8.32 -2.31 -0.43
N ILE A 39 9.46 -1.67 -0.69
CA ILE A 39 9.70 -0.92 -1.92
C ILE A 39 10.62 -1.76 -2.79
N LEU A 40 10.14 -2.16 -3.96
CA LEU A 40 10.91 -2.89 -4.96
C LEU A 40 11.43 -1.92 -6.01
N ASP A 41 12.75 -1.75 -6.05
CA ASP A 41 13.45 -1.00 -7.11
C ASP A 41 13.87 -1.99 -8.20
N ILE A 42 13.06 -2.08 -9.25
CA ILE A 42 13.17 -3.07 -10.32
C ILE A 42 12.97 -2.42 -11.68
N ASP A 43 13.57 -2.99 -12.72
CA ASP A 43 13.36 -2.53 -14.10
C ASP A 43 12.01 -3.01 -14.68
N VAL A 44 11.74 -2.65 -15.94
CA VAL A 44 10.49 -3.02 -16.62
C VAL A 44 10.35 -4.53 -16.82
N GLN A 45 11.46 -5.26 -16.96
CA GLN A 45 11.43 -6.72 -17.04
C GLN A 45 11.05 -7.32 -15.68
N GLY A 46 11.68 -6.88 -14.59
CA GLY A 46 11.36 -7.25 -13.22
C GLY A 46 9.91 -6.96 -12.90
N ALA A 47 9.40 -5.77 -13.24
CA ALA A 47 8.00 -5.40 -13.06
C ALA A 47 7.04 -6.37 -13.79
N THR A 48 7.43 -6.86 -14.98
CA THR A 48 6.64 -7.86 -15.72
C THR A 48 6.58 -9.19 -14.96
N PHE A 49 7.69 -9.64 -14.37
CA PHE A 49 7.71 -10.85 -13.54
C PHE A 49 6.86 -10.70 -12.29
N VAL A 50 7.03 -9.60 -11.54
CA VAL A 50 6.26 -9.33 -10.32
C VAL A 50 4.77 -9.25 -10.63
N ARG A 51 4.36 -8.58 -11.71
CA ARG A 51 2.95 -8.47 -12.12
C ARG A 51 2.33 -9.82 -12.49
N SER A 52 3.15 -10.78 -12.90
CA SER A 52 2.72 -12.16 -13.21
C SER A 52 2.63 -13.05 -11.96
N SER A 53 3.10 -12.57 -10.81
CA SER A 53 3.09 -13.30 -9.54
C SER A 53 1.78 -13.09 -8.77
N ALA A 54 1.63 -13.77 -7.64
CA ALA A 54 0.49 -13.56 -6.73
C ALA A 54 0.64 -12.34 -5.82
N LEU A 55 1.75 -11.60 -5.90
CA LEU A 55 2.00 -10.43 -5.04
C LEU A 55 1.08 -9.28 -5.45
N GLU A 56 0.23 -8.84 -4.51
CA GLU A 56 -0.54 -7.61 -4.65
C GLU A 56 0.38 -6.42 -4.39
N ALA A 57 0.70 -5.67 -5.45
CA ALA A 57 1.59 -4.52 -5.39
C ALA A 57 1.06 -3.37 -6.25
N VAL A 58 1.49 -2.15 -5.91
CA VAL A 58 1.25 -0.95 -6.71
C VAL A 58 2.48 -0.66 -7.55
N PHE A 59 2.29 -0.55 -8.86
CA PHE A 59 3.36 -0.41 -9.84
C PHE A 59 3.40 1.02 -10.36
N ILE A 60 4.53 1.69 -10.11
CA ILE A 60 4.77 3.06 -10.53
C ILE A 60 5.91 3.07 -11.54
N PHE A 61 5.66 3.54 -12.75
CA PHE A 61 6.70 3.76 -13.73
C PHE A 61 7.25 5.17 -13.62
N ILE A 62 8.54 5.31 -13.32
CA ILE A 62 9.21 6.61 -13.29
C ILE A 62 9.97 6.78 -14.60
N CYS A 63 9.63 7.81 -15.38
CA CYS A 63 10.21 8.03 -16.70
C CYS A 63 10.78 9.45 -16.85
N PRO A 64 11.81 9.65 -17.69
CA PRO A 64 12.30 10.98 -18.04
C PRO A 64 11.26 11.75 -18.87
N PRO A 65 11.32 13.09 -18.90
CA PRO A 65 10.39 13.91 -19.70
C PRO A 65 10.57 13.69 -21.21
N SER A 66 11.78 13.37 -21.65
CA SER A 66 12.07 13.03 -23.04
C SER A 66 13.31 12.12 -23.16
N ASN A 67 13.52 11.56 -24.35
CA ASN A 67 14.71 10.76 -24.65
C ASN A 67 15.97 11.63 -24.67
N GLU A 68 15.84 12.88 -25.12
CA GLU A 68 16.93 13.86 -25.19
C GLU A 68 17.41 14.23 -23.77
N GLU A 69 16.48 14.40 -22.83
CA GLU A 69 16.83 14.69 -21.44
C GLU A 69 17.46 13.47 -20.76
N LEU A 70 16.99 12.25 -21.07
CA LEU A 70 17.64 11.02 -20.62
C LEU A 70 19.09 10.92 -21.12
N GLU A 71 19.31 11.16 -22.42
CA GLU A 71 20.65 11.16 -23.02
C GLU A 71 21.56 12.19 -22.37
N LYS A 72 21.06 13.41 -22.18
CA LYS A 72 21.79 14.48 -21.49
C LYS A 72 22.21 14.05 -20.08
N ARG A 73 21.32 13.42 -19.31
CA ARG A 73 21.61 12.94 -17.95
C ARG A 73 22.67 11.82 -17.95
N LEU A 74 22.57 10.84 -18.85
CA LEU A 74 23.56 9.76 -18.99
C LEU A 74 24.95 10.33 -19.32
N ARG A 75 25.02 11.28 -20.26
CA ARG A 75 26.27 11.92 -20.66
C ARG A 75 26.86 12.80 -19.57
N ALA A 76 26.02 13.53 -18.83
CA ALA A 76 26.46 14.38 -17.72
C ALA A 76 27.09 13.59 -16.57
N HIS A 77 26.74 12.30 -16.42
CA HIS A 77 27.33 11.43 -15.42
C HIS A 77 28.83 11.19 -15.67
N GLY A 78 29.29 11.25 -16.93
CA GLY A 78 30.71 11.36 -17.28
C GLY A 78 31.62 10.16 -16.98
N ILE A 79 31.08 9.04 -16.51
CA ILE A 79 31.85 7.84 -16.11
C ILE A 79 31.82 6.75 -17.20
N GLU A 80 30.87 6.84 -18.13
CA GLU A 80 30.61 5.81 -19.15
C GLU A 80 31.23 6.17 -20.50
N SER A 81 31.66 5.16 -21.27
CA SER A 81 32.11 5.36 -22.66
C SER A 81 30.93 5.63 -23.60
N GLU A 82 31.20 6.19 -24.78
CA GLU A 82 30.15 6.45 -25.79
C GLU A 82 29.37 5.17 -26.14
N ASP A 83 30.06 4.05 -26.33
CA ASP A 83 29.41 2.77 -26.64
C ASP A 83 28.49 2.28 -25.52
N GLN A 84 28.86 2.52 -24.26
CA GLN A 84 28.03 2.19 -23.10
C GLN A 84 26.79 3.09 -23.04
N VAL A 85 26.95 4.40 -23.25
CA VAL A 85 25.83 5.36 -23.32
C VAL A 85 24.85 4.97 -24.41
N GLN A 86 25.33 4.68 -25.63
CA GLN A 86 24.48 4.25 -26.75
C GLN A 86 23.76 2.93 -26.45
N LYS A 87 24.42 1.98 -25.79
CA LYS A 87 23.79 0.73 -25.37
C LYS A 87 22.65 0.99 -24.37
N ARG A 88 22.87 1.83 -23.37
CA ARG A 88 21.85 2.21 -22.38
C ARG A 88 20.67 2.94 -23.03
N LEU A 89 20.92 3.86 -23.94
CA LEU A 89 19.87 4.58 -24.67
C LEU A 89 18.98 3.65 -25.49
N ARG A 90 19.58 2.67 -26.19
CA ARG A 90 18.80 1.66 -26.93
C ARG A 90 17.92 0.83 -26.01
N ASN A 91 18.46 0.37 -24.88
CA ASN A 91 17.70 -0.41 -23.91
C ASN A 91 16.57 0.43 -23.28
N ALA A 92 16.89 1.65 -22.85
CA ALA A 92 15.92 2.55 -22.25
C ALA A 92 14.77 2.89 -23.20
N LYS A 93 15.00 3.00 -24.51
CA LYS A 93 13.92 3.21 -25.48
C LYS A 93 12.90 2.07 -25.44
N ILE A 94 13.38 0.82 -25.41
CA ILE A 94 12.53 -0.37 -25.34
C ILE A 94 11.77 -0.40 -24.00
N GLU A 95 12.45 -0.08 -22.90
CA GLU A 95 11.83 0.00 -21.58
C GLU A 95 10.77 1.11 -21.50
N LEU A 96 11.01 2.27 -22.10
CA LEU A 96 10.05 3.38 -22.14
C LEU A 96 8.80 3.05 -22.95
N GLU A 97 8.95 2.35 -24.07
CA GLU A 97 7.82 1.87 -24.87
C GLU A 97 6.98 0.85 -24.09
N ARG A 98 7.64 -0.10 -23.40
CA ARG A 98 6.96 -1.11 -22.57
C ARG A 98 6.33 -0.51 -21.32
N GLY A 99 7.02 0.42 -20.65
CA GLY A 99 6.55 1.05 -19.42
C GLY A 99 5.38 2.00 -19.61
N LYS A 100 5.22 2.56 -20.81
CA LYS A 100 4.03 3.34 -21.19
C LYS A 100 2.83 2.47 -21.59
N SER A 101 2.98 1.15 -21.64
CA SER A 101 1.86 0.25 -21.88
C SER A 101 0.88 0.29 -20.69
N PRO A 102 -0.42 0.56 -20.92
CA PRO A 102 -1.40 0.77 -19.84
C PRO A 102 -1.70 -0.49 -19.00
N SER A 103 -1.19 -1.66 -19.40
CA SER A 103 -1.41 -2.93 -18.70
C SER A 103 -0.35 -3.26 -17.65
N LEU A 104 0.82 -2.62 -17.69
CA LEU A 104 1.95 -3.05 -16.85
C LEU A 104 2.09 -2.21 -15.57
N PHE A 105 1.79 -0.92 -15.63
CA PHE A 105 1.94 0.01 -14.51
C PHE A 105 0.62 0.68 -14.18
N ASP A 106 0.35 0.85 -12.88
CA ASP A 106 -0.88 1.50 -12.40
C ASP A 106 -0.77 3.02 -12.54
N HIS A 107 0.46 3.55 -12.41
CA HIS A 107 0.76 4.97 -12.49
C HIS A 107 2.06 5.24 -13.24
N ILE A 108 2.12 6.42 -13.87
CA ILE A 108 3.32 6.93 -14.55
C ILE A 108 3.68 8.28 -13.92
N LEU A 109 4.91 8.41 -13.44
CA LEU A 109 5.48 9.65 -12.93
C LEU A 109 6.59 10.14 -13.86
N VAL A 110 6.46 11.37 -14.35
CA VAL A 110 7.50 12.01 -15.16
C VAL A 110 8.49 12.71 -14.22
N ASN A 111 9.75 12.29 -14.25
CA ASN A 111 10.85 12.86 -13.49
C ASN A 111 11.56 13.96 -14.28
N ASP A 112 10.87 15.08 -14.47
CA ASP A 112 11.43 16.30 -15.07
C ASP A 112 12.29 17.06 -14.06
N ASP A 113 11.70 17.37 -12.91
CA ASP A 113 12.37 17.95 -11.74
C ASP A 113 12.36 16.96 -10.57
N LEU A 114 13.53 16.74 -9.97
CA LEU A 114 13.72 15.74 -8.91
C LEU A 114 12.86 16.05 -7.68
N GLU A 115 12.82 17.31 -7.25
CA GLU A 115 12.11 17.72 -6.04
C GLU A 115 10.60 17.60 -6.24
N ALA A 116 10.08 18.10 -7.36
CA ALA A 116 8.66 17.97 -7.71
C ALA A 116 8.25 16.49 -7.85
N CYS A 117 9.07 15.66 -8.50
CA CYS A 117 8.82 14.23 -8.64
C CYS A 117 8.76 13.54 -7.27
N TYR A 118 9.69 13.88 -6.38
CA TYR A 118 9.71 13.37 -5.01
C TYR A 118 8.48 13.78 -4.20
N GLN A 119 8.06 15.04 -4.28
CA GLN A 119 6.84 15.49 -3.60
C GLN A 119 5.59 14.77 -4.12
N ASN A 120 5.49 14.56 -5.44
CA ASN A 120 4.41 13.80 -6.05
C ASN A 120 4.38 12.35 -5.54
N LEU A 121 5.56 11.70 -5.46
CA LEU A 121 5.67 10.33 -4.92
C LEU A 121 5.27 10.26 -3.44
N LYS A 122 5.63 11.25 -2.62
CA LYS A 122 5.20 11.33 -1.22
C LYS A 122 3.69 11.47 -1.08
N ILE A 123 3.07 12.35 -1.87
CA ILE A 123 1.62 12.54 -1.87
C ILE A 123 0.94 11.22 -2.27
N PHE A 124 1.47 10.55 -3.30
CA PHE A 124 0.99 9.26 -3.75
C PHE A 124 1.01 8.20 -2.63
N PHE A 125 2.14 8.07 -1.92
CA PHE A 125 2.25 7.15 -0.79
C PHE A 125 1.27 7.47 0.35
N TYR A 126 0.99 8.75 0.59
CA TYR A 126 -0.01 9.18 1.58
C TYR A 126 -1.43 8.80 1.14
N VAL A 127 -1.82 9.07 -0.11
CA VAL A 127 -3.15 8.75 -0.64
C VAL A 127 -3.41 7.24 -0.59
N ILE A 128 -2.44 6.43 -1.02
CA ILE A 128 -2.55 4.96 -0.94
C ILE A 128 -2.65 4.51 0.52
N GLN A 129 -1.90 5.12 1.43
CA GLN A 129 -2.05 4.82 2.86
C GLN A 129 -3.47 5.08 3.32
N SER A 130 -4.06 6.23 2.97
CA SER A 130 -5.42 6.56 3.37
C SER A 130 -6.45 5.57 2.82
N GLN A 131 -6.36 5.20 1.53
CA GLN A 131 -7.29 4.25 0.91
C GLN A 131 -7.16 2.83 1.48
N ILE A 132 -5.93 2.34 1.66
CA ILE A 132 -5.68 1.03 2.29
C ILE A 132 -6.11 1.07 3.76
N THR A 133 -5.87 2.17 4.47
CA THR A 133 -6.29 2.33 5.88
C THR A 133 -7.82 2.31 5.98
N GLU A 134 -8.53 2.91 5.03
CA GLU A 134 -10.00 2.92 4.98
C GLU A 134 -10.57 1.51 4.66
N LEU A 135 -9.96 0.78 3.72
CA LEU A 135 -10.26 -0.62 3.41
C LEU A 135 -9.91 -1.58 4.58
N THR A 136 -8.79 -1.32 5.25
CA THR A 136 -8.30 -2.12 6.38
C THR A 136 -9.08 -1.80 7.65
N LEU A 137 -9.55 -0.56 7.87
CA LEU A 137 -10.48 -0.22 8.95
C LEU A 137 -11.83 -0.94 8.79
N HIS A 138 -12.27 -1.15 7.56
CA HIS A 138 -13.46 -1.96 7.28
C HIS A 138 -13.27 -3.45 7.61
N HIS A 139 -12.04 -3.98 7.55
CA HIS A 139 -11.73 -5.38 7.86
C HIS A 139 -11.12 -5.60 9.27
N THR A 140 -10.58 -4.56 9.90
CA THR A 140 -9.79 -4.58 11.13
C THR A 140 -10.35 -3.56 12.12
N VAL A 141 -11.64 -3.66 12.41
CA VAL A 141 -12.09 -3.20 13.71
C VAL A 141 -11.49 -4.15 14.74
N MET A 142 -10.85 -3.55 15.76
CA MET A 142 -10.20 -4.16 16.93
C MET A 142 -8.69 -4.38 16.80
N GLU A 143 -7.91 -3.30 16.90
CA GLU A 143 -6.96 -3.16 18.01
C GLU A 143 -6.48 -1.71 18.16
N ASN A 144 -6.55 -1.21 19.40
CA ASN A 144 -6.24 0.16 19.86
C ASN A 144 -7.20 1.30 19.45
N PHE A 145 -8.51 1.05 19.52
CA PHE A 145 -9.49 2.15 19.60
C PHE A 145 -9.30 2.90 20.94
N LYS A 146 -8.65 4.07 20.92
CA LYS A 146 -8.77 5.04 22.03
C LYS A 146 -10.22 5.47 22.09
N ILE A 147 -10.95 4.99 23.10
CA ILE A 147 -12.34 5.38 23.34
C ILE A 147 -12.38 6.91 23.42
N PRO A 148 -13.12 7.59 22.53
CA PRO A 148 -13.25 9.03 22.57
C PRO A 148 -13.79 9.47 23.93
N ILE A 149 -13.09 10.39 24.57
CA ILE A 149 -13.36 10.84 25.95
C ILE A 149 -14.74 11.52 26.06
N SER A 150 -15.31 11.98 24.95
CA SER A 150 -16.68 12.50 24.85
C SER A 150 -17.64 11.49 24.21
N HIS A 151 -18.46 10.86 25.04
CA HIS A 151 -19.58 10.02 24.63
C HIS A 151 -20.79 10.29 25.52
N SER A 152 -21.99 10.02 25.02
CA SER A 152 -23.20 9.99 25.85
C SER A 152 -23.71 8.57 25.98
N LEU A 153 -24.10 8.22 27.21
CA LEU A 153 -24.68 6.93 27.55
C LEU A 153 -26.17 7.11 27.82
N SER A 154 -27.00 6.24 27.26
CA SER A 154 -28.37 6.06 27.71
C SER A 154 -28.65 4.58 27.93
N LYS A 155 -29.47 4.26 28.93
CA LYS A 155 -29.86 2.90 29.26
C LYS A 155 -31.37 2.79 29.31
N VAL A 156 -31.92 1.80 28.61
CA VAL A 156 -33.33 1.42 28.69
C VAL A 156 -33.36 -0.10 28.86
N ASP A 157 -33.92 -0.58 29.97
CA ASP A 157 -33.92 -1.98 30.36
C ASP A 157 -32.53 -2.62 30.33
N ASP A 158 -32.35 -3.61 29.47
CA ASP A 158 -31.11 -4.37 29.25
C ASP A 158 -30.32 -3.88 28.04
N ARG A 159 -30.61 -2.68 27.54
CA ARG A 159 -29.91 -2.10 26.40
C ARG A 159 -29.19 -0.82 26.79
N ILE A 160 -27.90 -0.78 26.49
CA ILE A 160 -27.04 0.38 26.68
C ILE A 160 -26.75 0.97 25.30
N SER A 161 -27.13 2.22 25.08
CA SER A 161 -26.81 2.97 23.89
C SER A 161 -25.65 3.92 24.18
N ILE A 162 -24.58 3.80 23.38
CA ILE A 162 -23.42 4.68 23.41
C ILE A 162 -23.45 5.53 22.15
N THR A 163 -23.52 6.86 22.30
CA THR A 163 -23.55 7.79 21.17
C THR A 163 -22.29 8.66 21.19
N PHE A 164 -21.64 8.75 20.03
CA PHE A 164 -20.47 9.59 19.81
C PHE A 164 -20.85 10.83 18.99
N PRO A 165 -20.53 12.06 19.46
CA PRO A 165 -20.83 13.30 18.74
C PRO A 165 -19.95 13.46 17.49
N SER A 166 -20.48 14.15 16.47
CA SER A 166 -19.87 14.38 15.15
C SER A 166 -18.48 15.03 15.18
N SER A 167 -18.16 15.83 16.20
CA SER A 167 -16.85 16.49 16.36
C SER A 167 -15.68 15.51 16.54
N ILE A 168 -15.97 14.21 16.70
CA ILE A 168 -14.99 13.13 16.80
C ILE A 168 -14.77 12.46 15.43
N ILE A 169 -15.66 12.70 14.46
CA ILE A 169 -15.75 12.00 13.17
C ILE A 169 -15.84 13.01 12.01
N GLU A 170 -15.06 14.10 12.08
CA GLU A 170 -15.02 15.12 11.02
C GLU A 170 -14.43 14.60 9.70
N PHE A 171 -13.76 13.44 9.72
CA PHE A 171 -13.11 12.87 8.53
C PHE A 171 -13.98 11.90 7.71
N LEU A 172 -15.18 11.50 8.18
CA LEU A 172 -15.97 10.42 7.52
C LEU A 172 -17.41 10.83 7.10
N ASN A 173 -17.77 12.12 7.08
CA ASN A 173 -19.12 12.60 6.70
C ASN A 173 -20.30 11.96 7.50
N PHE A 174 -20.05 11.46 8.72
CA PHE A 174 -21.08 10.91 9.59
C PHE A 174 -21.56 11.95 10.60
N THR A 175 -22.87 11.98 10.87
CA THR A 175 -23.45 12.90 11.86
C THR A 175 -23.41 12.34 13.28
N SER A 176 -23.44 11.01 13.43
CA SER A 176 -23.19 10.32 14.70
C SER A 176 -22.95 8.83 14.47
N ILE A 177 -22.21 8.20 15.39
CA ILE A 177 -22.13 6.75 15.51
C ILE A 177 -22.82 6.34 16.81
N ARG A 178 -23.70 5.33 16.73
CA ARG A 178 -24.36 4.75 17.89
C ARG A 178 -24.06 3.26 17.98
N PHE A 179 -23.60 2.82 19.14
CA PHE A 179 -23.51 1.41 19.50
C PHE A 179 -24.64 1.06 20.47
N MET A 180 -25.23 -0.11 20.28
CA MET A 180 -26.21 -0.68 21.19
C MET A 180 -25.66 -1.99 21.75
N LEU A 181 -25.52 -2.06 23.07
CA LEU A 181 -25.14 -3.28 23.78
C LEU A 181 -26.39 -3.87 24.43
N ASP A 182 -26.72 -5.11 24.08
CA ASP A 182 -27.75 -5.89 24.77
C ASP A 182 -27.09 -6.73 25.87
N VAL A 183 -27.37 -6.37 27.12
CA VAL A 183 -26.82 -7.02 28.32
C VAL A 183 -27.81 -7.99 28.96
N SER A 184 -28.92 -8.33 28.29
CA SER A 184 -29.91 -9.28 28.82
C SER A 184 -29.30 -10.64 29.13
N SER A 185 -28.29 -11.06 28.36
CA SER A 185 -27.51 -12.28 28.56
C SER A 185 -26.66 -12.28 29.84
N LEU A 186 -26.41 -11.11 30.44
CA LEU A 186 -25.56 -10.97 31.63
C LEU A 186 -26.30 -11.19 32.95
N LYS A 187 -27.63 -11.34 32.94
CA LYS A 187 -28.42 -11.58 34.15
C LYS A 187 -28.44 -13.07 34.52
N GLY A 188 -28.03 -13.41 35.76
CA GLY A 188 -28.24 -14.71 36.41
C GLY A 188 -27.39 -15.87 35.88
N GLY A 189 -26.63 -16.57 36.74
CA GLY A 189 -25.80 -17.74 36.38
C GLY A 189 -24.64 -18.00 37.35
N ALA A 190 -24.03 -19.18 37.27
CA ALA A 190 -23.04 -19.66 38.23
C ALA A 190 -21.76 -18.78 38.27
N PRO A 191 -21.15 -18.56 39.45
CA PRO A 191 -19.86 -17.87 39.55
C PRO A 191 -18.80 -18.56 38.66
N GLY A 192 -18.13 -17.79 37.80
CA GLY A 192 -17.05 -18.28 36.93
C GLY A 192 -17.43 -18.68 35.50
N GLY A 193 -18.70 -18.56 35.09
CA GLY A 193 -19.10 -18.76 33.69
C GLY A 193 -18.79 -17.54 32.80
N THR A 194 -18.21 -17.76 31.62
CA THR A 194 -18.05 -16.73 30.58
C THR A 194 -19.40 -16.44 29.91
N ARG A 195 -19.66 -15.19 29.56
CA ARG A 195 -20.90 -14.75 28.88
C ARG A 195 -20.58 -13.89 27.67
N GLY A 196 -21.38 -14.04 26.62
CA GLY A 196 -21.30 -13.22 25.41
C GLY A 196 -22.12 -11.93 25.54
N LEU A 197 -21.56 -10.83 25.05
CA LEU A 197 -22.25 -9.57 24.82
C LEU A 197 -22.62 -9.48 23.34
N THR A 198 -23.86 -9.11 23.04
CA THR A 198 -24.27 -8.79 21.66
C THR A 198 -24.10 -7.29 21.44
N ILE A 199 -23.41 -6.93 20.35
CA ILE A 199 -23.11 -5.54 19.98
C ILE A 199 -23.67 -5.28 18.59
N ASP A 200 -24.57 -4.31 18.48
CA ASP A 200 -25.10 -3.82 17.20
C ASP A 200 -24.62 -2.38 16.97
N SER A 201 -24.18 -2.07 15.75
CA SER A 201 -23.72 -0.73 15.36
C SER A 201 -24.62 -0.11 14.30
N GLN A 202 -24.99 1.16 14.48
CA GLN A 202 -25.69 1.97 13.48
C GLN A 202 -24.88 3.23 13.16
N VAL A 203 -24.70 3.49 11.87
CA VAL A 203 -23.98 4.65 11.34
C VAL A 203 -24.96 5.54 10.58
N MET A 204 -25.04 6.82 10.94
CA MET A 204 -25.89 7.80 10.25
C MET A 204 -25.03 8.78 9.44
N ALA A 205 -25.21 8.78 8.12
CA ALA A 205 -24.58 9.75 7.21
C ALA A 205 -25.22 11.13 7.34
N ALA A 206 -24.46 12.19 7.05
CA ALA A 206 -25.02 13.51 6.82
C ALA A 206 -25.90 13.49 5.56
N ALA A 207 -27.08 14.10 5.64
CA ALA A 207 -28.01 14.26 4.51
C ALA A 207 -27.51 15.34 3.54
#